data_AF-A0A835YPL0-F1
#
_entry.id   AF-A0A835YPL0-F1
#
_cell.length_a   1.000
_cell.length_b   1.000
_cell.length_c   1.000
_cell.angle_alpha   90.00
_cell.angle_beta   90.00
_cell.angle_gamma   90.00
#
_symmetry.space_group_name_H-M   'P 1'
#
loop_
_entity.id
_entity.type
_entity.pdbx_description
1 polymer ?
#
loop_
_entity_poly.entity_id
_entity_poly.type
_entity_poly.pdbx_seq_one_letter_code
_entity_poly.pdbx_strand_id
1 'polypeptide(L)'
;MQEYYKRAAVYSQKVHPFYVVPRVRYEFDHPEGTGHEVVTDIDDTVKSSGNLRLAGLIPLGGIDAQYERGQFYPGVFQFALELAAHGTPQGLLPLPVAVLTARAKEFLFALELKTEHPVSIAYRQCGTDNGFDGWGLGPVLYGSVKEWIVWTRKGRRKFKNFKRLMEIDGTHAAARGCATDYIFIGDTGEGDTKAGVKMCETFPRELRAMFMHAVSCDSEYCITPDDYTINGVPVLFFKTYVGAARKAYEAGLMDKAGVQRVIDRSVMELELSGAPRDCSKWEDMEMDIEQALM
;
A
#
# COMPACT_ATOMS: atom_id res chain seq x y z
N MET A 1 34.19 -4.36 -27.09
CA MET A 1 33.61 -5.68 -26.80
C MET A 1 34.65 -6.48 -26.02
N GLN A 2 34.76 -6.24 -24.70
CA GLN A 2 35.51 -7.06 -23.72
C GLN A 2 35.38 -6.41 -22.32
N GLU A 3 34.67 -7.13 -21.44
CA GLU A 3 35.10 -7.54 -20.09
C GLU A 3 35.51 -6.46 -19.05
N TYR A 4 34.62 -6.12 -18.11
CA TYR A 4 34.98 -5.59 -16.79
C TYR A 4 33.97 -6.00 -15.69
N TYR A 5 34.23 -7.13 -15.03
CA TYR A 5 33.71 -7.42 -13.69
C TYR A 5 34.83 -7.19 -12.66
N LYS A 6 34.66 -6.28 -11.70
CA LYS A 6 35.52 -6.20 -10.51
C LYS A 6 34.74 -6.00 -9.21
N ARG A 7 34.73 -7.09 -8.43
CA ARG A 7 34.84 -7.26 -6.96
C ARG A 7 34.11 -6.27 -6.03
N ALA A 8 33.11 -6.80 -5.33
CA ALA A 8 32.59 -6.26 -4.08
C ALA A 8 33.56 -6.50 -2.92
N ALA A 9 33.86 -5.45 -2.15
CA ALA A 9 34.59 -5.54 -0.88
C ALA A 9 33.60 -5.65 0.28
N VAL A 10 33.69 -6.72 1.05
CA VAL A 10 32.90 -6.95 2.28
C VAL A 10 33.65 -6.33 3.44
N TYR A 11 33.14 -5.24 4.01
CA TYR A 11 33.55 -4.78 5.34
C TYR A 11 32.55 -5.29 6.38
N SER A 12 33.03 -6.22 7.21
CA SER A 12 32.33 -6.73 8.38
C SER A 12 32.50 -5.76 9.54
N GLN A 13 31.40 -5.19 10.04
CA GLN A 13 31.31 -4.76 11.42
C GLN A 13 30.10 -5.43 12.07
N LYS A 14 30.39 -6.19 13.12
CA LYS A 14 29.43 -6.93 13.95
C LYS A 14 28.54 -5.94 14.71
N VAL A 15 27.25 -5.92 14.39
CA VAL A 15 26.18 -5.46 15.28
C VAL A 15 25.00 -6.45 15.12
N HIS A 16 24.40 -6.82 16.26
CA HIS A 16 23.34 -7.81 16.52
C HIS A 16 22.38 -8.27 15.39
N PRO A 17 21.83 -9.51 15.49
CA PRO A 17 21.13 -10.18 14.39
C PRO A 17 19.71 -9.62 14.19
N PHE A 18 19.61 -8.48 13.53
CA PHE A 18 18.36 -7.90 13.06
C PHE A 18 18.44 -7.76 11.55
N TYR A 19 17.84 -8.72 10.84
CA TYR A 19 17.75 -8.73 9.39
C TYR A 19 16.85 -7.56 8.93
N VAL A 20 17.48 -6.44 8.59
CA VAL A 20 17.02 -5.58 7.49
C VAL A 20 17.34 -6.40 6.26
N VAL A 21 16.32 -6.77 5.46
CA VAL A 21 16.61 -7.31 4.13
C VAL A 21 17.47 -6.24 3.46
N PRO A 22 18.70 -6.56 3.00
CA PRO A 22 19.56 -5.58 2.36
C PRO A 22 18.72 -4.86 1.33
N ARG A 23 18.82 -3.52 1.29
CA ARG A 23 18.34 -2.80 0.11
C ARG A 23 18.86 -3.59 -1.08
N VAL A 24 17.96 -4.08 -1.92
CA VAL A 24 18.27 -4.01 -3.34
C VAL A 24 18.48 -2.52 -3.53
N ARG A 25 19.76 -2.10 -3.52
CA ARG A 25 20.13 -0.74 -3.88
C ARG A 25 19.74 -0.66 -5.34
N TYR A 26 18.51 -0.29 -5.59
CA TYR A 26 18.29 0.60 -6.69
C TYR A 26 19.00 1.89 -6.26
N GLU A 27 20.18 2.13 -6.85
CA GLU A 27 20.77 3.46 -6.86
C GLU A 27 19.88 4.31 -7.77
N PHE A 28 18.71 4.66 -7.26
CA PHE A 28 17.97 5.78 -7.81
C PHE A 28 18.61 7.02 -7.20
N ASP A 29 19.42 7.72 -7.99
CA ASP A 29 19.65 9.14 -7.81
C ASP A 29 18.28 9.82 -7.98
N HIS A 30 17.44 9.79 -6.94
CA HIS A 30 16.18 10.52 -6.92
C HIS A 30 16.52 12.00 -6.79
N PRO A 31 16.27 12.83 -7.82
CA PRO A 31 16.35 14.25 -7.66
C PRO A 31 15.13 14.74 -6.84
N GLU A 32 15.29 15.90 -6.23
CA GLU A 32 14.60 16.42 -5.04
C GLU A 32 13.08 16.67 -5.17
N GLY A 33 12.21 15.88 -4.53
CA GLY A 33 10.76 16.13 -4.52
C GLY A 33 10.12 16.12 -3.13
N THR A 34 9.28 17.11 -2.84
CA THR A 34 8.38 17.20 -1.66
C THR A 34 7.08 16.42 -1.92
N GLY A 35 7.19 15.11 -2.08
CA GLY A 35 6.05 14.22 -2.36
C GLY A 35 5.52 13.50 -1.10
N HIS A 36 4.38 12.84 -1.24
CA HIS A 36 3.85 11.94 -0.22
C HIS A 36 4.43 10.53 -0.41
N GLU A 37 4.93 9.92 0.65
CA GLU A 37 5.21 8.48 0.62
C GLU A 37 3.93 7.71 0.93
N VAL A 38 3.50 6.88 -0.02
CA VAL A 38 2.38 5.97 0.16
C VAL A 38 2.85 4.73 0.90
N VAL A 39 2.18 4.43 2.01
CA VAL A 39 2.48 3.30 2.87
C VAL A 39 1.29 2.35 2.84
N THR A 40 1.48 1.10 2.43
CA THR A 40 0.37 0.17 2.20
C THR A 40 0.55 -1.17 2.93
N ASP A 41 -0.55 -1.77 3.36
CA ASP A 41 -0.59 -3.22 3.56
C ASP A 41 -0.72 -3.99 2.23
N ILE A 42 -0.68 -5.32 2.25
CA ILE A 42 -0.80 -6.15 1.06
C ILE A 42 -2.08 -6.98 1.05
N ASP A 43 -2.35 -7.71 2.12
CA ASP A 43 -3.44 -8.70 2.10
C ASP A 43 -4.74 -7.98 2.49
N ASP A 44 -5.81 -8.18 1.73
CA ASP A 44 -7.07 -7.42 1.79
C ASP A 44 -6.95 -5.90 1.57
N THR A 45 -5.76 -5.41 1.22
CA THR A 45 -5.53 -4.02 0.79
C THR A 45 -5.14 -3.97 -0.69
N VAL A 46 -4.06 -4.66 -1.09
CA VAL A 46 -3.59 -4.71 -2.50
C VAL A 46 -4.17 -5.91 -3.23
N LYS A 47 -4.28 -7.04 -2.54
CA LYS A 47 -4.84 -8.26 -3.10
C LYS A 47 -5.74 -8.95 -2.09
N SER A 48 -6.76 -9.62 -2.57
CA SER A 48 -7.68 -10.34 -1.70
C SER A 48 -7.05 -11.59 -1.08
N SER A 49 -7.35 -11.82 0.19
CA SER A 49 -7.04 -13.06 0.90
C SER A 49 -7.98 -14.21 0.53
N GLY A 50 -9.17 -13.90 -0.03
CA GLY A 50 -10.23 -14.85 -0.35
C GLY A 50 -10.78 -15.58 0.89
N ASN A 51 -10.68 -14.97 2.09
CA ASN A 51 -11.17 -15.49 3.37
C ASN A 51 -10.72 -16.94 3.66
N LEU A 52 -9.52 -17.31 3.18
CA LEU A 52 -9.00 -18.66 3.38
C LEU A 52 -8.74 -18.91 4.86
N ARG A 53 -9.29 -20.01 5.41
CA ARG A 53 -9.14 -20.35 6.83
C ARG A 53 -8.44 -21.69 7.05
N LEU A 54 -7.43 -21.71 7.91
CA LEU A 54 -6.83 -22.95 8.40
C LEU A 54 -7.82 -23.65 9.33
N ALA A 55 -8.13 -24.91 9.00
CA ALA A 55 -9.10 -25.74 9.71
C ALA A 55 -10.48 -25.05 9.89
N GLY A 56 -10.87 -24.16 8.98
CA GLY A 56 -12.13 -23.41 9.04
C GLY A 56 -12.18 -22.32 10.12
N LEU A 57 -11.13 -22.14 10.92
CA LEU A 57 -11.17 -21.28 12.11
C LEU A 57 -10.24 -20.07 12.00
N ILE A 58 -9.02 -20.25 11.50
CA ILE A 58 -7.97 -19.22 11.57
C ILE A 58 -7.77 -18.58 10.19
N PRO A 59 -8.06 -17.27 10.00
CA PRO A 59 -7.81 -16.58 8.74
C PRO A 59 -6.34 -16.63 8.32
N LEU A 60 -6.09 -16.94 7.05
CA LEU A 60 -4.77 -17.07 6.43
C LEU A 60 -4.48 -15.89 5.48
N GLY A 61 -4.35 -14.70 6.06
CA GLY A 61 -3.92 -13.49 5.36
C GLY A 61 -4.92 -12.33 5.42
N GLY A 62 -6.20 -12.62 5.69
CA GLY A 62 -7.25 -11.62 5.74
C GLY A 62 -8.62 -12.28 5.85
N ILE A 63 -9.67 -11.48 5.77
CA ILE A 63 -11.07 -11.90 5.85
C ILE A 63 -11.86 -11.68 4.57
N ASP A 64 -11.37 -10.91 3.59
CA ASP A 64 -12.14 -10.55 2.39
C ASP A 64 -12.63 -11.79 1.62
N ALA A 65 -13.94 -11.88 1.41
CA ALA A 65 -14.58 -12.96 0.67
C ALA A 65 -15.15 -12.52 -0.69
N GLN A 66 -15.14 -11.22 -1.03
CA GLN A 66 -15.74 -10.71 -2.26
C GLN A 66 -14.90 -11.06 -3.50
N TYR A 67 -13.57 -11.08 -3.37
CA TYR A 67 -12.64 -11.35 -4.46
C TYR A 67 -11.94 -12.71 -4.29
N GLU A 68 -11.44 -13.25 -5.40
CA GLU A 68 -10.70 -14.51 -5.35
C GLU A 68 -9.33 -14.31 -4.67
N ARG A 69 -8.86 -15.36 -3.99
CA ARG A 69 -7.58 -15.29 -3.31
C ARG A 69 -6.44 -14.96 -4.27
N GLY A 70 -5.73 -13.88 -3.98
CA GLY A 70 -4.60 -13.39 -4.76
C GLY A 70 -5.00 -12.45 -5.91
N GLN A 71 -6.30 -12.27 -6.18
CA GLN A 71 -6.78 -11.28 -7.12
C GLN A 71 -6.43 -9.88 -6.61
N PHE A 72 -5.88 -9.02 -7.49
CA PHE A 72 -5.67 -7.61 -7.17
C PHE A 72 -7.00 -6.86 -7.19
N TYR A 73 -7.15 -5.93 -6.25
CA TYR A 73 -8.31 -5.04 -6.27
C TYR A 73 -8.19 -4.08 -7.45
N PRO A 74 -9.25 -3.90 -8.27
CA PRO A 74 -9.19 -3.04 -9.43
C PRO A 74 -8.78 -1.61 -9.06
N GLY A 75 -7.83 -1.04 -9.80
CA GLY A 75 -7.33 0.33 -9.63
C GLY A 75 -6.29 0.52 -8.54
N VAL A 76 -5.96 -0.47 -7.73
CA VAL A 76 -5.10 -0.29 -6.54
C VAL A 76 -3.73 0.31 -6.85
N PHE A 77 -3.08 -0.17 -7.92
CA PHE A 77 -1.74 0.30 -8.28
C PHE A 77 -1.79 1.72 -8.85
N GLN A 78 -2.81 2.01 -9.66
CA GLN A 78 -3.00 3.36 -10.20
C GLN A 78 -3.30 4.34 -9.07
N PHE A 79 -4.18 3.99 -8.13
CA PHE A 79 -4.49 4.83 -6.98
C PHE A 79 -3.25 5.18 -6.14
N ALA A 80 -2.43 4.17 -5.83
CA ALA A 80 -1.18 4.40 -5.11
C ALA A 80 -0.20 5.30 -5.88
N LEU A 81 -0.11 5.13 -7.21
CA LEU A 81 0.70 5.99 -8.05
C LEU A 81 0.20 7.43 -8.06
N GLU A 82 -1.11 7.65 -8.23
CA GLU A 82 -1.70 8.99 -8.24
C GLU A 82 -1.45 9.74 -6.92
N LEU A 83 -1.59 9.05 -5.78
CA LEU A 83 -1.28 9.62 -4.47
C LEU A 83 0.21 9.99 -4.34
N ALA A 84 1.11 9.12 -4.79
CA ALA A 84 2.55 9.38 -4.71
C ALA A 84 2.97 10.51 -5.66
N ALA A 85 2.38 10.56 -6.85
CA ALA A 85 2.70 11.55 -7.88
C ALA A 85 2.09 12.92 -7.59
N HIS A 86 1.00 12.98 -6.84
CA HIS A 86 0.37 14.25 -6.47
C HIS A 86 1.34 15.13 -5.65
N GLY A 87 1.58 16.34 -6.14
CA GLY A 87 2.56 17.28 -5.54
C GLY A 87 4.02 16.99 -5.86
N THR A 88 4.32 15.91 -6.60
CA THR A 88 5.69 15.65 -7.10
C THR A 88 6.06 16.68 -8.16
N PRO A 89 7.19 17.40 -8.03
CA PRO A 89 7.63 18.35 -9.04
C PRO A 89 7.84 17.72 -10.42
N GLN A 90 7.59 18.50 -11.47
CA GLN A 90 7.76 18.05 -12.84
C GLN A 90 9.20 17.57 -13.10
N GLY A 91 9.32 16.41 -13.76
CA GLY A 91 10.61 15.82 -14.11
C GLY A 91 11.22 14.94 -13.01
N LEU A 92 10.53 14.76 -11.88
CA LEU A 92 10.95 13.89 -10.80
C LEU A 92 10.08 12.65 -10.71
N LEU A 93 10.70 11.58 -10.23
CA LEU A 93 9.97 10.36 -9.90
C LEU A 93 9.19 10.56 -8.59
N PRO A 94 7.92 10.12 -8.54
CA PRO A 94 7.20 9.97 -7.28
C PRO A 94 7.96 9.09 -6.30
N LEU A 95 7.73 9.29 -5.00
CA LEU A 95 8.30 8.40 -4.00
C LEU A 95 7.77 6.97 -4.17
N PRO A 96 8.60 5.94 -3.96
CA PRO A 96 8.17 4.55 -4.08
C PRO A 96 7.22 4.16 -2.93
N VAL A 97 6.42 3.12 -3.13
CA VAL A 97 5.44 2.66 -2.15
C VAL A 97 6.10 1.83 -1.06
N ALA A 98 6.02 2.27 0.19
CA ALA A 98 6.46 1.50 1.35
C ALA A 98 5.41 0.46 1.76
N VAL A 99 5.84 -0.69 2.27
CA VAL A 99 4.93 -1.78 2.65
C VAL A 99 5.04 -2.12 4.12
N LEU A 100 3.91 -2.14 4.83
CA LEU A 100 3.78 -2.58 6.22
C LEU A 100 2.95 -3.86 6.31
N THR A 101 3.60 -5.01 6.18
CA THR A 101 2.90 -6.31 6.16
C THR A 101 3.02 -7.06 7.48
N ALA A 102 1.92 -7.68 7.92
CA ALA A 102 1.90 -8.62 9.05
C ALA A 102 2.48 -10.00 8.70
N ARG A 103 2.80 -10.26 7.42
CA ARG A 103 3.40 -11.53 6.98
C ARG A 103 4.63 -11.86 7.79
N ALA A 104 4.66 -13.12 8.24
CA ALA A 104 5.66 -13.57 9.17
C ALA A 104 7.03 -13.71 8.52
N LYS A 105 8.04 -13.16 9.17
CA LYS A 105 9.44 -13.18 8.71
C LYS A 105 9.99 -14.59 8.51
N GLU A 106 9.49 -15.54 9.28
CA GLU A 106 9.94 -16.92 9.27
C GLU A 106 9.53 -17.65 7.97
N PHE A 107 8.62 -17.06 7.18
CA PHE A 107 8.24 -17.54 5.86
C PHE A 107 8.73 -16.64 4.72
N LEU A 108 9.71 -15.75 4.96
CA LEU A 108 10.24 -14.85 3.94
C LEU A 108 10.66 -15.57 2.66
N PHE A 109 11.30 -16.74 2.76
CA PHE A 109 11.71 -17.49 1.56
C PHE A 109 10.56 -17.80 0.60
N ALA A 110 9.31 -17.84 1.09
CA ALA A 110 8.09 -18.08 0.31
C ALA A 110 7.20 -16.84 0.16
N LEU A 111 7.37 -15.80 1.00
CA LEU A 111 6.47 -14.65 1.11
C LEU A 111 7.16 -13.30 0.85
N GLU A 112 8.45 -13.31 0.57
CA GLU A 112 9.23 -12.12 0.27
C GLU A 112 8.74 -11.48 -1.03
N LEU A 113 8.54 -10.16 -0.98
CA LEU A 113 8.14 -9.34 -2.10
C LEU A 113 9.39 -9.02 -2.92
N LYS A 114 10.00 -10.06 -3.48
CA LYS A 114 11.14 -9.92 -4.39
C LYS A 114 10.72 -9.19 -5.66
N THR A 115 11.70 -8.86 -6.48
CA THR A 115 11.53 -8.16 -7.75
C THR A 115 10.62 -8.89 -8.74
N GLU A 116 10.50 -10.20 -8.63
CA GLU A 116 9.69 -11.10 -9.45
C GLU A 116 8.34 -11.43 -8.81
N HIS A 117 8.07 -10.95 -7.58
CA HIS A 117 6.78 -11.19 -6.94
C HIS A 117 5.68 -10.43 -7.70
N PRO A 118 4.49 -11.03 -7.94
CA PRO A 118 3.42 -10.41 -8.74
C PRO A 118 3.06 -8.99 -8.32
N VAL A 119 2.99 -8.72 -7.01
CA VAL A 119 2.75 -7.35 -6.49
C VAL A 119 3.86 -6.38 -6.92
N SER A 120 5.13 -6.76 -6.80
CA SER A 120 6.27 -5.92 -7.18
C SER A 120 6.28 -5.65 -8.69
N ILE A 121 5.92 -6.66 -9.49
CA ILE A 121 5.78 -6.53 -10.96
C ILE A 121 4.64 -5.57 -11.28
N ALA A 122 3.48 -5.71 -10.65
CA ALA A 122 2.31 -4.87 -10.94
C ALA A 122 2.54 -3.39 -10.59
N TYR A 123 3.17 -3.09 -9.45
CA TYR A 123 3.57 -1.72 -9.12
C TYR A 123 4.54 -1.15 -10.16
N ARG A 124 5.56 -1.92 -10.57
CA ARG A 124 6.53 -1.47 -11.60
C ARG A 124 5.86 -1.26 -12.96
N GLN A 125 4.96 -2.17 -13.35
CA GLN A 125 4.23 -2.07 -14.60
C GLN A 125 3.33 -0.83 -14.61
N CYS A 126 2.61 -0.56 -13.51
CA CYS A 126 1.80 0.65 -13.37
C CYS A 126 2.65 1.92 -13.50
N GLY A 127 3.83 1.98 -12.87
CA GLY A 127 4.77 3.09 -13.05
C GLY A 127 5.19 3.26 -14.51
N THR A 128 5.61 2.17 -15.16
CA THR A 128 6.03 2.14 -16.57
C THR A 128 4.92 2.62 -17.51
N ASP A 129 3.70 2.11 -17.34
CA ASP A 129 2.52 2.48 -18.14
C ASP A 129 2.17 3.97 -18.03
N ASN A 130 2.56 4.62 -16.93
CA ASN A 130 2.33 6.04 -16.66
C ASN A 130 3.59 6.90 -16.91
N GLY A 131 4.64 6.35 -17.51
CA GLY A 131 5.87 7.09 -17.84
C GLY A 131 6.84 7.31 -16.66
N PHE A 132 6.66 6.60 -15.55
CA PHE A 132 7.54 6.62 -14.38
C PHE A 132 8.42 5.36 -14.34
N ASP A 133 9.33 5.25 -15.29
CA ASP A 133 10.30 4.15 -15.33
C ASP A 133 11.13 4.10 -14.04
N GLY A 134 11.13 2.94 -13.38
CA GLY A 134 11.82 2.74 -12.10
C GLY A 134 10.96 3.01 -10.86
N TRP A 135 9.74 3.52 -11.00
CA TRP A 135 8.79 3.59 -9.88
C TRP A 135 8.25 2.20 -9.51
N GLY A 136 7.89 2.02 -8.24
CA GLY A 136 7.26 0.81 -7.73
C GLY A 136 7.36 0.69 -6.21
N LEU A 137 7.63 -0.52 -5.72
CA LEU A 137 7.81 -0.76 -4.28
C LEU A 137 9.15 -0.26 -3.76
N GLY A 138 9.09 0.40 -2.60
CA GLY A 138 10.23 0.80 -1.79
C GLY A 138 10.45 -0.17 -0.62
N PRO A 139 10.66 0.33 0.62
CA PRO A 139 10.98 -0.52 1.76
C PRO A 139 9.80 -1.41 2.16
N VAL A 140 10.08 -2.70 2.40
CA VAL A 140 9.11 -3.68 2.90
C VAL A 140 9.42 -4.07 4.34
N LEU A 141 8.51 -3.74 5.27
CA LEU A 141 8.66 -4.00 6.69
C LEU A 141 7.72 -5.11 7.17
N TYR A 142 8.30 -6.30 7.36
CA TYR A 142 7.60 -7.52 7.76
C TYR A 142 7.27 -7.62 9.27
N GLY A 143 6.27 -8.47 9.57
CA GLY A 143 5.85 -8.90 10.91
C GLY A 143 6.66 -10.08 11.46
N SER A 144 6.08 -10.91 12.32
CA SER A 144 6.68 -12.17 12.82
C SER A 144 5.62 -13.25 13.07
N VAL A 145 5.99 -14.54 13.11
CA VAL A 145 5.05 -15.67 13.27
C VAL A 145 4.23 -15.56 14.56
N LYS A 146 4.86 -15.18 15.67
CA LYS A 146 4.17 -14.99 16.97
C LYS A 146 3.11 -13.88 16.92
N GLU A 147 3.26 -12.94 15.99
CA GLU A 147 2.34 -11.81 15.80
C GLU A 147 1.27 -12.13 14.76
N TRP A 148 1.56 -13.00 13.79
CA TRP A 148 0.59 -13.50 12.81
C TRP A 148 -0.56 -14.29 13.49
N ILE A 149 -0.25 -15.04 14.56
CA ILE A 149 -1.22 -15.84 15.33
C ILE A 149 -2.02 -14.98 16.35
N VAL A 150 -1.51 -13.83 16.79
CA VAL A 150 -2.13 -13.01 17.85
C VAL A 150 -2.60 -11.66 17.31
N TRP A 151 -3.90 -11.56 17.02
CA TRP A 151 -4.54 -10.41 16.37
C TRP A 151 -4.25 -9.04 17.04
N THR A 152 -4.21 -8.98 18.38
CA THR A 152 -3.92 -7.74 19.12
C THR A 152 -2.47 -7.24 18.97
N ARG A 153 -1.55 -8.07 18.49
CA ARG A 153 -0.14 -7.71 18.29
C ARG A 153 0.15 -7.22 16.87
N LYS A 154 -0.65 -7.59 15.86
CA LYS A 154 -0.50 -7.15 14.46
C LYS A 154 -0.45 -5.62 14.35
N GLY A 155 -1.47 -4.94 14.88
CA GLY A 155 -1.54 -3.47 14.82
C GLY A 155 -0.37 -2.76 15.53
N ARG A 156 0.07 -3.28 16.70
CA ARG A 156 1.24 -2.75 17.41
C ARG A 156 2.52 -2.89 16.60
N ARG A 157 2.67 -3.98 15.84
CA ARG A 157 3.85 -4.21 15.00
C ARG A 157 3.87 -3.27 13.81
N LYS A 158 2.74 -3.07 13.13
CA LYS A 158 2.63 -2.11 12.02
C LYS A 158 2.95 -0.69 12.46
N PHE A 159 2.42 -0.26 13.60
CA PHE A 159 2.79 1.02 14.20
C PHE A 159 4.31 1.13 14.48
N LYS A 160 4.95 0.08 15.02
CA LYS A 160 6.41 0.05 15.21
C LYS A 160 7.18 0.08 13.89
N ASN A 161 6.71 -0.61 12.86
CA ASN A 161 7.32 -0.60 11.54
C ASN A 161 7.18 0.79 10.90
N PHE A 162 6.04 1.45 11.05
CA PHE A 162 5.85 2.83 10.60
C PHE A 162 6.84 3.80 11.27
N LYS A 163 7.04 3.72 12.60
CA LYS A 163 8.10 4.50 13.28
C LYS A 163 9.48 4.28 12.67
N ARG A 164 9.80 3.02 12.36
CA ARG A 164 11.08 2.65 11.77
C ARG A 164 11.22 3.20 10.35
N LEU A 165 10.14 3.19 9.56
CA LEU A 165 10.09 3.82 8.25
C LEU A 165 10.42 5.30 8.38
N MET A 166 9.71 6.02 9.26
CA MET A 166 9.99 7.44 9.55
C MET A 166 11.42 7.71 10.03
N GLU A 167 12.06 6.81 10.79
CA GLU A 167 13.47 6.96 11.18
C GLU A 167 14.42 6.82 9.98
N ILE A 168 14.15 5.86 9.08
CA ILE A 168 14.90 5.66 7.84
C ILE A 168 14.74 6.88 6.94
N ASP A 169 13.51 7.34 6.76
CA ASP A 169 13.20 8.48 5.90
C ASP A 169 13.62 9.79 6.51
N GLY A 170 13.53 9.96 7.83
CA GLY A 170 14.08 11.12 8.53
C GLY A 170 15.58 11.26 8.30
N THR A 171 16.32 10.14 8.23
CA THR A 171 17.74 10.14 7.86
C THR A 171 17.93 10.61 6.41
N HIS A 172 17.08 10.16 5.48
CA HIS A 172 17.12 10.61 4.09
C HIS A 172 16.63 12.05 3.89
N ALA A 173 15.62 12.47 4.65
CA ALA A 173 15.00 13.78 4.63
C ALA A 173 15.99 14.83 5.14
N ALA A 174 16.71 14.52 6.22
CA ALA A 174 17.80 15.36 6.72
C ALA A 174 18.92 15.52 5.68
N ALA A 175 19.24 14.47 4.91
CA ALA A 175 20.19 14.55 3.81
C ALA A 175 19.65 15.36 2.60
N ARG A 176 18.32 15.39 2.39
CA ARG A 176 17.64 16.06 1.28
C ARG A 176 17.16 17.48 1.58
N GLY A 177 17.14 17.89 2.86
CA GLY A 177 16.61 19.18 3.30
C GLY A 177 15.08 19.33 3.20
N CYS A 178 14.34 18.23 3.02
CA CYS A 178 12.87 18.24 2.86
C CYS A 178 12.22 17.20 3.78
N ALA A 179 11.09 17.54 4.41
CA ALA A 179 10.32 16.59 5.22
C ALA A 179 9.46 15.68 4.33
N THR A 180 9.31 14.41 4.72
CA THR A 180 8.43 13.45 4.05
C THR A 180 7.09 13.41 4.79
N ASP A 181 6.01 13.60 4.03
CA ASP A 181 4.63 13.36 4.48
C ASP A 181 4.19 11.95 4.05
N TYR A 182 3.29 11.33 4.81
CA TYR A 182 2.85 9.95 4.58
C TYR A 182 1.34 9.87 4.34
N ILE A 183 0.93 8.89 3.54
CA ILE A 183 -0.46 8.45 3.41
C ILE A 183 -0.49 6.96 3.69
N PHE A 184 -1.35 6.51 4.61
CA PHE A 184 -1.47 5.08 4.94
C PHE A 184 -2.70 4.46 4.29
N ILE A 185 -2.52 3.31 3.63
CA ILE A 185 -3.59 2.50 3.05
C ILE A 185 -3.57 1.12 3.73
N GLY A 186 -4.70 0.72 4.30
CA GLY A 186 -4.87 -0.60 4.91
C GLY A 186 -6.32 -1.05 4.82
N ASP A 187 -6.67 -2.11 5.55
CA ASP A 187 -8.01 -2.69 5.53
C ASP A 187 -8.70 -2.71 6.91
N THR A 188 -9.99 -3.03 6.94
CA THR A 188 -10.77 -3.14 8.19
C THR A 188 -10.71 -4.53 8.85
N GLY A 189 -10.18 -5.54 8.17
CA GLY A 189 -10.12 -6.93 8.62
C GLY A 189 -8.89 -7.26 9.48
N GLU A 190 -7.74 -6.65 9.21
CA GLU A 190 -6.44 -7.08 9.72
C GLU A 190 -5.72 -6.06 10.64
N GLY A 191 -6.41 -5.48 11.62
CA GLY A 191 -5.74 -4.69 12.68
C GLY A 191 -5.06 -3.39 12.22
N ASP A 192 -5.19 -3.04 10.94
CA ASP A 192 -4.69 -1.82 10.30
C ASP A 192 -5.39 -0.59 10.83
N THR A 193 -6.69 -0.68 11.07
CA THR A 193 -7.45 0.37 11.75
C THR A 193 -6.81 0.72 13.11
N LYS A 194 -6.43 -0.28 13.91
CA LYS A 194 -5.79 -0.03 15.22
C LYS A 194 -4.39 0.56 15.08
N ALA A 195 -3.63 0.10 14.09
CA ALA A 195 -2.30 0.63 13.81
C ALA A 195 -2.38 2.10 13.38
N GLY A 196 -3.27 2.37 12.42
CA GLY A 196 -3.48 3.65 11.80
C GLY A 196 -4.07 4.70 12.74
N VAL A 197 -5.04 4.33 13.59
CA VAL A 197 -5.49 5.21 14.69
C VAL A 197 -4.31 5.64 15.55
N LYS A 198 -3.42 4.70 15.91
CA LYS A 198 -2.22 5.02 16.70
C LYS A 198 -1.23 5.90 15.93
N MET A 199 -1.11 5.73 14.61
CA MET A 199 -0.31 6.62 13.76
C MET A 199 -0.88 8.04 13.78
N CYS A 200 -2.19 8.21 13.56
CA CYS A 200 -2.87 9.52 13.59
C CYS A 200 -2.71 10.20 14.96
N GLU A 201 -2.87 9.46 16.06
CA GLU A 201 -2.68 10.01 17.41
C GLU A 201 -1.24 10.46 17.68
N THR A 202 -0.25 9.75 17.14
CA THR A 202 1.16 9.95 17.49
C THR A 202 1.87 10.90 16.51
N PHE A 203 1.50 10.88 15.23
CA PHE A 203 2.14 11.58 14.13
C PHE A 203 1.13 12.37 13.28
N PRO A 204 0.28 13.23 13.88
CA PRO A 204 -0.77 13.94 13.15
C PRO A 204 -0.24 15.01 12.19
N ARG A 205 1.06 15.36 12.27
CA ARG A 205 1.68 16.35 11.38
C ARG A 205 2.27 15.71 10.14
N GLU A 206 2.77 14.49 10.28
CA GLU A 206 3.45 13.74 9.23
C GLU A 206 2.48 12.86 8.43
N LEU A 207 1.34 12.47 9.01
CA LEU A 207 0.33 11.66 8.33
C LEU A 207 -0.77 12.54 7.73
N ARG A 208 -0.89 12.54 6.40
CA ARG A 208 -1.84 13.39 5.64
C ARG A 208 -3.24 12.81 5.56
N ALA A 209 -3.34 11.49 5.46
CA ALA A 209 -4.60 10.77 5.41
C ALA A 209 -4.38 9.29 5.69
N MET A 210 -5.48 8.64 6.05
CA MET A 210 -5.59 7.21 6.18
C MET A 210 -6.76 6.70 5.34
N PHE A 211 -6.50 5.78 4.43
CA PHE A 211 -7.49 5.11 3.60
C PHE A 211 -7.68 3.68 4.08
N MET A 212 -8.90 3.31 4.46
CA MET A 212 -9.25 2.01 5.02
C MET A 212 -10.20 1.26 4.09
N HIS A 213 -9.70 0.24 3.42
CA HIS A 213 -10.48 -0.65 2.58
C HIS A 213 -11.44 -1.48 3.45
N ALA A 214 -12.73 -1.24 3.29
CA ALA A 214 -13.78 -1.95 3.99
C ALA A 214 -13.91 -3.36 3.39
N VAL A 215 -13.50 -4.36 4.18
CA VAL A 215 -13.55 -5.78 3.79
C VAL A 215 -14.41 -6.58 4.74
N SER A 216 -15.01 -7.65 4.23
CA SER A 216 -15.92 -8.53 4.97
C SER A 216 -15.65 -10.01 4.70
N CYS A 217 -15.91 -10.85 5.70
CA CYS A 217 -15.94 -12.30 5.53
C CYS A 217 -17.21 -12.80 4.84
N ASP A 218 -18.17 -11.90 4.62
CA ASP A 218 -19.38 -12.12 3.84
C ASP A 218 -19.19 -11.45 2.47
N SER A 219 -19.33 -12.23 1.40
CA SER A 219 -19.13 -11.79 0.02
C SER A 219 -20.25 -10.88 -0.51
N GLU A 220 -21.42 -10.90 0.13
CA GLU A 220 -22.60 -10.12 -0.26
C GLU A 220 -22.77 -8.87 0.60
N TYR A 221 -22.23 -8.88 1.83
CA TYR A 221 -22.46 -7.80 2.78
C TYR A 221 -21.17 -7.25 3.38
N CYS A 222 -20.85 -6.02 3.00
CA CYS A 222 -19.81 -5.21 3.63
C CYS A 222 -20.37 -3.83 3.98
N ILE A 223 -20.40 -3.51 5.28
CA ILE A 223 -20.71 -2.16 5.76
C ILE A 223 -19.43 -1.34 5.70
N THR A 224 -19.46 -0.25 4.94
CA THR A 224 -18.43 0.77 4.98
C THR A 224 -18.72 1.70 6.16
N PRO A 225 -17.81 1.83 7.14
CA PRO A 225 -17.99 2.79 8.22
C PRO A 225 -18.01 4.24 7.70
N ASP A 226 -18.57 5.15 8.50
CA ASP A 226 -18.49 6.58 8.23
C ASP A 226 -17.06 7.09 8.38
N ASP A 227 -16.69 8.04 7.52
CA ASP A 227 -15.43 8.76 7.62
C ASP A 227 -15.38 9.61 8.89
N TYR A 228 -14.18 9.80 9.43
CA TYR A 228 -13.96 10.69 10.56
C TYR A 228 -12.55 11.27 10.55
N THR A 229 -12.22 12.10 11.54
CA THR A 229 -10.88 12.67 11.70
C THR A 229 -10.30 12.34 13.07
N ILE A 230 -8.99 12.07 13.14
CA ILE A 230 -8.23 11.98 14.39
C ILE A 230 -7.16 13.05 14.38
N ASN A 231 -7.24 13.99 15.31
CA ASN A 231 -6.28 15.11 15.42
C ASN A 231 -6.08 15.88 14.10
N GLY A 232 -7.15 16.00 13.29
CA GLY A 232 -7.12 16.66 11.98
C GLY A 232 -6.68 15.77 10.82
N VAL A 233 -6.23 14.54 11.07
CA VAL A 233 -5.94 13.56 10.01
C VAL A 233 -7.23 12.87 9.59
N PRO A 234 -7.62 12.92 8.30
CA PRO A 234 -8.79 12.23 7.79
C PRO A 234 -8.58 10.71 7.76
N VAL A 235 -9.60 9.99 8.23
CA VAL A 235 -9.75 8.54 8.18
C VAL A 235 -10.91 8.24 7.24
N LEU A 236 -10.57 7.72 6.07
CA LEU A 236 -11.45 7.60 4.92
C LEU A 236 -11.68 6.11 4.62
N PHE A 237 -12.90 5.63 4.81
CA PHE A 237 -13.26 4.25 4.48
C PHE A 237 -13.73 4.14 3.04
N PHE A 238 -13.45 3.04 2.37
CA PHE A 238 -13.87 2.87 0.97
C PHE A 238 -14.10 1.40 0.65
N LYS A 239 -14.92 1.11 -0.36
CA LYS A 239 -15.07 -0.25 -0.91
C LYS A 239 -14.26 -0.45 -2.18
N THR A 240 -14.27 0.52 -3.09
CA THR A 240 -13.48 0.44 -4.31
C THR A 240 -12.40 1.51 -4.33
N TYR A 241 -11.34 1.27 -5.10
CA TYR A 241 -10.29 2.27 -5.28
C TYR A 241 -10.76 3.50 -6.07
N VAL A 242 -11.89 3.42 -6.79
CA VAL A 242 -12.59 4.59 -7.35
C VAL A 242 -13.18 5.45 -6.24
N GLY A 243 -13.88 4.82 -5.28
CA GLY A 243 -14.38 5.52 -4.09
C GLY A 243 -13.25 6.14 -3.27
N ALA A 244 -12.11 5.45 -3.14
CA ALA A 244 -10.91 5.99 -2.51
C ALA A 244 -10.35 7.20 -3.28
N ALA A 245 -10.29 7.14 -4.62
CA ALA A 245 -9.80 8.22 -5.47
C ALA A 245 -10.68 9.48 -5.36
N ARG A 246 -12.02 9.33 -5.36
CA ARG A 246 -12.94 10.45 -5.10
C ARG A 246 -12.64 11.13 -3.77
N LYS A 247 -12.51 10.35 -2.69
CA LYS A 247 -12.18 10.89 -1.36
C LYS A 247 -10.80 11.53 -1.31
N ALA A 248 -9.82 11.00 -2.05
CA ALA A 248 -8.50 11.62 -2.18
C ALA A 248 -8.57 12.98 -2.88
N TYR A 249 -9.39 13.11 -3.92
CA TYR A 249 -9.64 14.39 -4.57
C TYR A 249 -10.30 15.41 -3.63
N GLU A 250 -11.32 14.99 -2.88
CA GLU A 250 -11.99 15.84 -1.88
C GLU A 250 -11.04 16.29 -0.75
N ALA A 251 -10.08 15.43 -0.38
CA ALA A 251 -9.05 15.73 0.59
C ALA A 251 -7.88 16.56 0.02
N GLY A 252 -7.88 16.87 -1.28
CA GLY A 252 -6.80 17.61 -1.95
C GLY A 252 -5.49 16.81 -2.07
N LEU A 253 -5.59 15.49 -2.16
CA LEU A 253 -4.47 14.53 -2.29
C LEU A 253 -4.38 13.90 -3.68
N MET A 254 -5.29 14.27 -4.58
CA MET A 254 -5.37 13.80 -5.96
C MET A 254 -6.07 14.87 -6.79
N ASP A 255 -5.73 14.99 -8.08
CA ASP A 255 -6.46 15.86 -9.00
C ASP A 255 -7.55 15.07 -9.76
N LYS A 256 -8.46 15.80 -10.43
CA LYS A 256 -9.57 15.19 -11.18
C LYS A 256 -9.07 14.25 -12.30
N ALA A 257 -7.90 14.52 -12.88
CA ALA A 257 -7.33 13.67 -13.93
C ALA A 257 -6.81 12.34 -13.34
N GLY A 258 -6.26 12.37 -12.13
CA GLY A 258 -5.88 11.19 -11.37
C GLY A 258 -7.07 10.32 -11.02
N VAL A 259 -8.18 10.93 -10.57
CA VAL A 259 -9.45 10.19 -10.36
C VAL A 259 -9.89 9.48 -11.64
N GLN A 260 -9.87 10.18 -12.78
CA GLN A 260 -10.24 9.57 -14.06
C GLN A 260 -9.32 8.40 -14.44
N ARG A 261 -7.99 8.53 -14.25
CA ARG A 261 -7.04 7.44 -14.52
C ARG A 261 -7.31 6.21 -13.62
N VAL A 262 -7.69 6.43 -12.36
CA VAL A 262 -8.08 5.33 -11.46
C VAL A 262 -9.37 4.67 -11.94
N ILE A 263 -10.39 5.44 -12.35
CA ILE A 263 -11.63 4.91 -12.93
C ILE A 263 -11.32 4.05 -14.16
N ASP A 264 -10.60 4.60 -15.14
CA ASP A 264 -10.31 3.92 -16.40
C ASP A 264 -9.54 2.61 -16.15
N ARG A 265 -8.54 2.64 -15.27
CA ARG A 265 -7.78 1.44 -14.90
C ARG A 265 -8.65 0.41 -14.18
N SER A 266 -9.51 0.85 -13.27
CA SER A 266 -10.36 -0.04 -12.46
C SER A 266 -11.39 -0.77 -13.33
N VAL A 267 -12.03 -0.05 -14.26
CA VAL A 267 -12.97 -0.63 -15.23
C VAL A 267 -12.26 -1.64 -16.11
N MET A 268 -11.11 -1.28 -16.68
CA MET A 268 -10.32 -2.17 -17.54
C MET A 268 -9.91 -3.46 -16.81
N GLU A 269 -9.39 -3.35 -15.58
CA GLU A 269 -8.95 -4.53 -14.80
C GLU A 269 -10.12 -5.43 -14.39
N LEU A 270 -11.26 -4.85 -14.04
CA LEU A 270 -12.45 -5.63 -13.69
C LEU A 270 -13.05 -6.33 -14.91
N GLU A 271 -13.06 -5.69 -16.08
CA GLU A 271 -13.42 -6.32 -17.36
C GLU A 271 -12.49 -7.49 -17.71
N LEU A 272 -11.18 -7.28 -17.62
CA LEU A 272 -10.18 -8.32 -17.89
C LEU A 272 -10.26 -9.50 -16.92
N SER A 273 -10.78 -9.29 -15.71
CA SER A 273 -11.02 -10.36 -14.75
C SER A 273 -12.17 -11.30 -15.16
N GLY A 274 -13.02 -10.88 -16.12
CA GLY A 274 -14.18 -11.64 -16.55
C GLY A 274 -15.33 -11.66 -15.53
N ALA A 275 -15.32 -10.74 -14.55
CA ALA A 275 -16.37 -10.64 -13.55
C ALA A 275 -17.74 -10.36 -14.21
N PRO A 276 -18.81 -11.14 -13.89
CA PRO A 276 -20.15 -10.90 -14.40
C PRO A 276 -20.67 -9.51 -14.01
N ARG A 277 -21.33 -8.80 -14.95
CA ARG A 277 -21.80 -7.43 -14.73
C ARG A 277 -22.82 -7.28 -13.61
N ASP A 278 -23.54 -8.34 -13.28
CA ASP A 278 -24.55 -8.42 -12.23
C ASP A 278 -23.99 -8.90 -10.87
N CYS A 279 -22.66 -8.89 -10.68
CA CYS A 279 -22.05 -9.23 -9.40
C CYS A 279 -21.74 -8.01 -8.53
N SER A 280 -21.61 -8.23 -7.22
CA SER A 280 -21.35 -7.17 -6.23
C SER A 280 -20.11 -6.31 -6.53
N LYS A 281 -19.10 -6.86 -7.22
CA LYS A 281 -17.89 -6.11 -7.63
C LYS A 281 -18.23 -4.97 -8.59
N TRP A 282 -19.13 -5.22 -9.55
CA TRP A 282 -19.57 -4.21 -10.51
C TRP A 282 -20.59 -3.26 -9.88
N GLU A 283 -21.48 -3.75 -9.02
CA GLU A 283 -22.42 -2.89 -8.28
C GLU A 283 -21.70 -1.83 -7.44
N ASP A 284 -20.70 -2.24 -6.65
CA ASP A 284 -19.89 -1.31 -5.85
C ASP A 284 -19.09 -0.35 -6.76
N MET A 285 -18.55 -0.84 -7.88
CA MET A 285 -17.78 -0.04 -8.84
C MET A 285 -18.62 1.03 -9.54
N GLU A 286 -19.79 0.67 -10.05
CA GLU A 286 -20.69 1.59 -10.78
C GLU A 286 -21.22 2.69 -9.86
N MET A 287 -21.58 2.33 -8.63
CA MET A 287 -21.98 3.30 -7.61
C MET A 287 -20.87 4.32 -7.33
N ASP A 288 -19.62 3.86 -7.13
CA ASP A 288 -18.49 4.76 -6.85
C ASP A 288 -18.10 5.61 -8.07
N ILE A 289 -18.22 5.08 -9.30
CA ILE A 289 -18.02 5.85 -10.54
C ILE A 289 -19.07 6.95 -10.66
N GLU A 290 -20.35 6.64 -10.44
CA GLU A 290 -21.42 7.63 -10.51
C GLU A 290 -21.16 8.78 -9.53
N GLN A 291 -20.80 8.45 -8.29
CA GLN A 291 -20.47 9.45 -7.27
C GLN A 291 -19.20 10.26 -7.59
N ALA A 292 -18.20 9.66 -8.25
CA ALA A 292 -16.96 10.35 -8.62
C ALA A 292 -17.13 11.33 -9.78
N LEU A 293 -18.18 11.18 -10.58
CA LEU A 293 -18.45 12.03 -11.75
C LEU A 293 -19.41 13.20 -11.47
N MET A 294 -20.10 13.20 -10.32
CA MET A 294 -20.94 14.32 -9.84
C MET A 294 -20.09 15.51 -9.40
#